data_AF-A0A212D674-F1
#
_entry.id   AF-A0A212D674-F1
#
_cell.length_a   1.000
_cell.length_b   1.000
_cell.length_c   1.000
_cell.angle_alpha   90.00
_cell.angle_beta   90.00
_cell.angle_gamma   90.00
#
_symmetry.space_group_name_H-M   'P 1'
#
loop_
_entity.id
_entity.type
_entity.pdbx_description
1 polymer ?
#
loop_
_entity_poly.entity_id
_entity_poly.type
_entity_poly.pdbx_seq_one_letter_code
_entity_poly.pdbx_strand_id
1 'polypeptide(L)'
;MKQQRRGRTNQNSTLNVGLRIGQLLEVAGSCVNHSVTDEPPKMHCSAEGEWLVPIGKCMCKAGYEEKNGTCQAEQVKLPGVRTYIDPHTYEDPNQAVHEFAKEIEASCITIERVIGAGVAHLTADLEARLRWSLARGAQSKKRLTKRAGEIKRLKEDCKRRRKLISTQLQRDIKSPKRCKS
;
A
#
# COMPACT_ATOMS: atom_id res chain seq x y z
N MET A 1 33.42 22.52 -17.94
CA MET A 1 34.24 23.75 -18.10
C MET A 1 33.90 24.40 -19.44
N LYS A 2 33.10 25.47 -19.46
CA LYS A 2 33.11 26.49 -20.53
C LYS A 2 32.72 27.84 -19.93
N GLN A 3 33.74 28.67 -19.74
CA GLN A 3 33.62 30.11 -19.53
C GLN A 3 33.11 30.75 -20.83
N GLN A 4 32.06 31.57 -20.75
CA GLN A 4 31.74 32.54 -21.78
C GLN A 4 32.14 33.93 -21.27
N ARG A 5 33.06 34.56 -22.00
CA ARG A 5 33.64 35.88 -21.74
C ARG A 5 32.77 36.99 -22.36
N ARG A 6 32.80 38.14 -21.67
CA ARG A 6 32.74 39.55 -22.16
C ARG A 6 31.39 40.15 -22.56
N GLY A 7 30.95 41.09 -21.73
CA GLY A 7 30.40 42.38 -22.16
C GLY A 7 31.09 43.48 -21.35
N ARG A 8 31.94 44.28 -21.99
CA ARG A 8 32.57 45.48 -21.43
C ARG A 8 31.89 46.67 -22.12
N THR A 9 31.00 47.36 -21.42
CA THR A 9 30.40 48.65 -21.82
C THR A 9 30.71 49.60 -20.67
N ASN A 10 31.84 50.29 -20.75
CA ASN A 10 31.99 51.66 -21.26
C ASN A 10 31.46 52.71 -20.25
N GLN A 11 32.44 53.23 -19.52
CA GLN A 11 32.56 54.57 -18.93
C GLN A 11 31.29 55.42 -18.84
N ASN A 12 30.87 55.69 -17.60
CA ASN A 12 30.45 57.02 -17.15
C ASN A 12 30.66 57.13 -15.64
N SER A 13 31.92 57.00 -15.22
CA SER A 13 32.37 57.43 -13.89
C SER A 13 32.47 58.96 -13.89
N THR A 14 31.33 59.64 -13.98
CA THR A 14 31.27 61.06 -13.64
C THR A 14 31.01 61.11 -12.14
N LEU A 15 32.09 61.22 -11.37
CA LEU A 15 32.06 61.65 -9.97
C LEU A 15 31.38 63.03 -9.94
N ASN A 16 30.07 63.08 -9.73
CA ASN A 16 29.42 64.25 -9.17
C ASN A 16 29.43 64.07 -7.66
N VAL A 17 30.57 64.38 -7.04
CA VAL A 17 30.63 64.70 -5.60
C VAL A 17 30.07 66.11 -5.47
N GLY A 18 28.76 66.22 -5.63
CA GLY A 18 28.02 67.46 -5.70
C GLY A 18 26.64 67.24 -5.10
N LEU A 19 26.59 67.41 -3.78
CA LEU A 19 25.40 67.53 -2.93
C LEU A 19 24.30 66.48 -3.19
N ARG A 20 24.43 65.33 -2.55
CA ARG A 20 23.39 64.30 -2.56
C ARG A 20 22.99 63.91 -1.14
N ILE A 21 22.59 64.92 -0.37
CA ILE A 21 21.79 64.70 0.84
C ILE A 21 20.45 64.16 0.33
N GLY A 22 20.33 62.83 0.26
CA GLY A 22 19.13 62.12 -0.21
C GLY A 22 19.26 61.30 -1.50
N GLN A 23 20.45 61.12 -2.12
CA GLN A 23 20.56 60.17 -3.24
C GLN A 23 20.86 58.77 -2.72
N LEU A 24 19.84 57.92 -2.79
CA LEU A 24 19.94 56.51 -2.46
C LEU A 24 20.47 55.74 -3.67
N LEU A 25 21.47 54.89 -3.46
CA LEU A 25 21.99 54.00 -4.49
C LEU A 25 21.10 52.76 -4.60
N GLU A 26 20.42 52.58 -5.75
CA GLU A 26 19.67 51.37 -6.04
C GLU A 26 20.61 50.19 -6.31
N VAL A 27 20.41 49.08 -5.61
CA VAL A 27 21.16 47.84 -5.72
C VAL A 27 20.18 46.72 -6.07
N ALA A 28 20.34 46.12 -7.23
CA ALA A 28 19.55 44.98 -7.65
C ALA A 28 19.96 43.72 -6.87
N GLY A 29 18.98 43.07 -6.25
CA GLY A 29 19.11 41.78 -5.61
C GLY A 29 18.94 40.63 -6.61
N SER A 30 19.37 39.44 -6.19
CA SER A 30 19.20 38.20 -6.94
C SER A 30 18.40 37.20 -6.12
N CYS A 31 17.51 36.50 -6.79
CA CYS A 31 16.70 35.47 -6.16
C CYS A 31 17.53 34.22 -5.82
N VAL A 32 17.23 33.62 -4.67
CA VAL A 32 17.88 32.39 -4.20
C VAL A 32 17.56 31.21 -5.12
N ASN A 33 18.38 30.16 -5.11
CA ASN A 33 18.14 28.98 -5.94
C ASN A 33 16.74 28.41 -5.70
N HIS A 34 16.08 27.96 -6.78
CA HIS A 34 14.70 27.47 -6.78
C HIS A 34 13.62 28.48 -6.38
N SER A 35 13.91 29.79 -6.46
CA SER A 35 12.89 30.84 -6.41
C SER A 35 12.66 31.48 -7.78
N VAL A 36 11.53 32.17 -7.90
CA VAL A 36 11.03 32.86 -9.08
C VAL A 36 10.53 34.24 -8.68
N THR A 37 10.72 35.21 -9.56
CA THR A 37 10.12 36.54 -9.45
C THR A 37 9.91 37.08 -10.86
N ASP A 38 8.88 37.91 -11.02
CA ASP A 38 8.65 38.64 -12.27
C ASP A 38 9.60 39.84 -12.37
N GLU A 39 9.87 40.51 -11.24
CA GLU A 39 10.84 41.61 -11.14
C GLU A 39 11.89 41.33 -10.04
N PRO A 40 13.20 41.47 -10.31
CA PRO A 40 14.24 41.25 -9.29
C PRO A 40 14.07 42.21 -8.10
N PRO A 41 14.26 41.73 -6.85
CA PRO A 41 14.16 42.58 -5.68
C PRO A 41 15.23 43.67 -5.72
N LYS A 42 14.94 44.83 -5.15
CA LYS A 42 15.83 46.00 -5.14
C LYS A 42 15.99 46.55 -3.73
N MET A 43 17.18 47.05 -3.45
CA MET A 43 17.55 47.67 -2.18
C MET A 43 18.11 49.06 -2.45
N HIS A 44 18.07 49.92 -1.45
CA HIS A 44 18.62 51.26 -1.53
C HIS A 44 19.64 51.46 -0.40
N CYS A 45 20.88 51.81 -0.76
CA CYS A 45 21.94 52.12 0.19
C CYS A 45 22.07 53.64 0.35
N SER A 46 22.08 54.12 1.59
CA SER A 46 22.29 55.52 1.93
C SER A 46 23.77 55.91 1.89
N ALA A 47 24.06 57.21 1.89
CA ALA A 47 25.43 57.71 1.90
C ALA A 47 26.15 57.42 3.23
N GLU A 48 25.38 57.13 4.28
CA GLU A 48 25.82 56.75 5.62
C GLU A 48 26.08 55.23 5.74
N GLY A 49 25.80 54.46 4.68
CA GLY A 49 25.99 53.01 4.64
C GLY A 49 24.84 52.20 5.23
N GLU A 50 23.68 52.83 5.45
CA GLU A 50 22.49 52.15 5.93
C GLU A 50 21.65 51.61 4.78
N TRP A 51 21.14 50.39 4.94
CA TRP A 51 20.24 49.77 3.99
C TRP A 51 18.79 50.10 4.31
N LEU A 52 18.07 50.65 3.34
CA LEU A 52 16.63 50.84 3.43
C LEU A 52 15.88 49.54 3.12
N VAL A 53 14.56 49.55 3.34
CA VAL A 53 13.70 48.38 3.18
C VAL A 53 13.74 47.75 1.78
N PRO A 54 13.70 46.42 1.66
CA PRO A 54 13.62 45.73 0.38
C PRO A 54 12.31 46.01 -0.35
N ILE A 55 12.43 46.27 -1.65
CA ILE A 55 11.31 46.46 -2.57
C ILE A 55 11.29 45.26 -3.53
N GLY A 56 10.17 44.54 -3.56
CA GLY A 56 10.03 43.30 -4.31
C GLY A 56 10.43 42.08 -3.50
N LYS A 57 9.95 40.90 -3.92
CA LYS A 57 10.17 39.63 -3.22
C LYS A 57 10.37 38.50 -4.21
N CYS A 58 11.24 37.56 -3.87
CA CYS A 58 11.35 36.29 -4.57
C CYS A 58 10.40 35.28 -3.92
N MET A 59 9.75 34.45 -4.72
CA MET A 59 8.87 33.39 -4.23
C MET A 59 9.47 32.04 -4.57
N CYS A 60 9.45 31.08 -3.64
CA CYS A 60 9.89 29.73 -3.96
C CYS A 60 9.03 29.12 -5.08
N LYS A 61 9.67 28.38 -6.00
CA LYS A 61 8.98 27.64 -7.06
C LYS A 61 8.09 26.56 -6.44
N ALA A 62 7.08 26.11 -7.17
CA ALA A 62 6.20 25.03 -6.73
C ALA A 62 7.02 23.79 -6.28
N GLY A 63 6.70 23.25 -5.10
CA GLY A 63 7.41 22.14 -4.47
C GLY A 63 8.62 22.55 -3.62
N TYR A 64 8.86 23.85 -3.42
CA TYR A 64 9.90 24.37 -2.54
C TYR A 64 9.30 25.33 -1.52
N GLU A 65 9.74 25.21 -0.27
CA GLU A 65 9.31 26.04 0.86
C GLU A 65 10.49 26.88 1.36
N GLU A 66 10.22 28.11 1.82
CA GLU A 66 11.24 28.97 2.40
C GLU A 66 11.62 28.47 3.79
N LYS A 67 12.86 27.95 3.93
CA LYS A 67 13.46 27.54 5.20
C LYS A 67 14.79 28.21 5.38
N ASN A 68 14.93 28.98 6.47
CA ASN A 68 16.15 29.71 6.84
C ASN A 68 16.69 30.62 5.70
N GLY A 69 15.81 31.29 4.95
CA GLY A 69 16.22 32.17 3.83
C GLY A 69 16.67 31.44 2.57
N THR A 70 16.39 30.13 2.46
CA THR A 70 16.63 29.32 1.26
C THR A 70 15.35 28.61 0.84
N CYS A 71 15.13 28.46 -0.47
CA CYS A 71 14.04 27.61 -0.96
C CYS A 71 14.51 26.15 -0.92
N GLN A 72 13.99 25.40 0.03
CA GLN A 72 14.28 23.98 0.18
C GLN A 72 13.16 23.17 -0.44
N ALA A 73 13.49 22.13 -1.19
CA ALA A 73 12.49 21.22 -1.72
C ALA A 73 11.70 20.68 -0.54
N GLU A 74 10.39 20.85 -0.60
CA GLU A 74 9.52 20.26 0.39
C GLU A 74 9.66 18.75 0.23
N GLN A 75 10.32 18.10 1.20
CA GLN A 75 10.09 16.67 1.40
C GLN A 75 8.61 16.57 1.69
N VAL A 76 7.84 16.21 0.67
CA VAL A 76 6.39 16.19 0.68
C VAL A 76 5.92 15.30 1.83
N LYS A 77 5.73 15.88 3.01
CA LYS A 77 4.92 15.33 4.09
C LYS A 77 3.54 15.92 3.88
N LEU A 78 2.80 15.30 2.96
CA LEU A 78 1.38 15.58 2.80
C LEU A 78 0.70 15.24 4.14
N PRO A 79 -0.03 16.18 4.77
CA PRO A 79 -0.91 15.81 5.86
C PRO A 79 -1.96 14.85 5.29
N GLY A 80 -1.93 13.59 5.74
CA GLY A 80 -2.80 12.52 5.25
C GLY A 80 -2.20 11.60 4.17
N VAL A 81 -0.98 11.82 3.67
CA VAL A 81 -0.25 10.82 2.87
C VAL A 81 1.18 10.73 3.37
N ARG A 82 1.47 9.69 4.18
CA ARG A 82 2.84 9.35 4.61
C ARG A 82 3.66 9.06 3.36
N THR A 83 4.65 9.91 3.08
CA THR A 83 5.75 9.63 2.14
C THR A 83 6.32 8.27 2.52
N TYR A 84 6.38 7.32 1.58
CA TYR A 84 6.73 5.92 1.84
C TYR A 84 7.91 5.80 2.83
N ILE A 85 7.61 5.29 4.04
CA ILE A 85 8.59 5.03 5.09
C ILE A 85 8.89 3.54 5.07
N ASP A 86 10.16 3.20 4.88
CA ASP A 86 10.62 1.83 4.72
C ASP A 86 10.30 0.96 5.96
N PRO A 87 9.78 -0.26 5.80
CA PRO A 87 9.44 -1.13 6.93
C PRO A 87 10.60 -1.46 7.88
N HIS A 88 11.86 -1.25 7.48
CA HIS A 88 13.03 -1.44 8.35
C HIS A 88 13.30 -0.25 9.29
N THR A 89 12.57 0.86 9.16
CA THR A 89 12.69 2.02 10.09
C THR A 89 11.67 1.98 11.23
N TYR A 90 10.82 0.96 11.32
CA TYR A 90 9.94 0.73 12.47
C TYR A 90 10.52 -0.35 13.39
N GLU A 91 10.73 -0.02 14.66
CA GLU A 91 11.13 -1.01 15.68
C GLU A 91 9.98 -1.95 16.09
N ASP A 92 8.70 -1.55 15.90
CA ASP A 92 7.51 -2.38 16.17
C ASP A 92 6.42 -2.22 15.08
N PRO A 93 6.03 -3.29 14.36
CA PRO A 93 5.00 -3.26 13.32
C PRO A 93 3.61 -2.85 13.80
N ASN A 94 3.25 -3.13 15.04
CA ASN A 94 1.90 -2.85 15.55
C ASN A 94 1.72 -1.36 15.83
N GLN A 95 2.78 -0.66 16.24
CA GLN A 95 2.77 0.78 16.46
C GLN A 95 2.56 1.55 15.14
N ALA A 96 3.15 1.07 14.05
CA ALA A 96 2.99 1.66 12.72
C ALA A 96 1.53 1.62 12.22
N VAL A 97 0.81 0.51 12.49
CA VAL A 97 -0.60 0.34 12.13
C VAL A 97 -1.49 1.28 12.95
N HIS A 98 -1.21 1.41 14.25
CA HIS A 98 -1.97 2.29 15.13
C HIS A 98 -1.83 3.78 14.76
N GLU A 99 -0.63 4.24 14.40
CA GLU A 99 -0.43 5.62 13.94
C GLU A 99 -1.14 5.92 12.62
N PHE A 100 -1.12 4.96 11.68
CA PHE A 100 -1.79 5.13 10.38
C PHE A 100 -3.31 5.26 10.51
N ALA A 101 -3.93 4.51 11.41
CA ALA A 101 -5.38 4.50 11.57
C ALA A 101 -5.93 5.67 12.42
N LYS A 102 -5.07 6.48 13.06
CA LYS A 102 -5.48 7.49 14.05
C LYS A 102 -5.93 8.83 13.44
N GLU A 103 -5.51 9.16 12.22
CA GLU A 103 -5.65 10.51 11.65
C GLU A 103 -6.65 10.62 10.47
N ILE A 104 -7.53 9.65 10.26
CA ILE A 104 -8.51 9.75 9.17
C ILE A 104 -9.85 10.27 9.71
N GLU A 105 -10.11 11.56 9.50
CA GLU A 105 -11.43 12.17 9.77
C GLU A 105 -12.47 11.63 8.79
N ALA A 106 -13.59 11.09 9.29
CA ALA A 106 -14.59 10.40 8.46
C ALA A 106 -15.25 11.30 7.40
N SER A 107 -15.28 12.61 7.64
CA SER A 107 -15.77 13.66 6.74
C SER A 107 -14.88 13.83 5.49
N CYS A 108 -13.59 13.48 5.58
CA CYS A 108 -12.62 13.56 4.48
C CYS A 108 -12.55 12.27 3.64
N ILE A 109 -13.29 11.22 4.03
CA ILE A 109 -13.35 9.96 3.27
C ILE A 109 -14.49 10.07 2.25
N THR A 110 -14.14 10.23 0.97
CA THR A 110 -15.10 10.12 -0.13
C THR A 110 -14.79 8.87 -0.94
N ILE A 111 -15.76 7.96 -1.03
CA ILE A 111 -15.62 6.74 -1.82
C ILE A 111 -15.90 7.11 -3.28
N GLU A 112 -14.87 7.51 -4.02
CA GLU A 112 -15.00 7.82 -5.45
C GLU A 112 -15.25 6.57 -6.29
N ARG A 113 -14.67 5.44 -5.88
CA ARG A 113 -14.83 4.16 -6.57
C ARG A 113 -14.59 3.01 -5.61
N VAL A 114 -15.52 2.06 -5.58
CA VAL A 114 -15.29 0.76 -4.94
C VAL A 114 -14.35 -0.02 -5.85
N ILE A 115 -13.08 -0.12 -5.48
CA ILE A 115 -12.20 -1.14 -6.06
C ILE A 115 -12.63 -2.46 -5.42
N GLY A 116 -13.55 -3.18 -6.07
CA GLY A 116 -13.98 -4.51 -5.63
C GLY A 116 -12.74 -5.38 -5.37
N ALA A 117 -12.66 -6.17 -4.31
CA ALA A 117 -13.53 -7.31 -4.11
C ALA A 117 -13.53 -7.79 -2.63
N GLY A 118 -13.75 -6.91 -1.66
CA GLY A 118 -13.88 -7.39 -0.26
C GLY A 118 -15.03 -8.39 -0.13
N VAL A 119 -16.21 -8.06 -0.65
CA VAL A 119 -17.39 -8.93 -0.54
C VAL A 119 -17.44 -9.96 -1.68
N ALA A 120 -17.04 -9.61 -2.91
CA ALA A 120 -17.04 -10.56 -4.03
C ALA A 120 -16.00 -11.69 -3.83
N HIS A 121 -14.81 -11.39 -3.27
CA HIS A 121 -13.80 -12.41 -2.99
C HIS A 121 -14.14 -13.21 -1.72
N LEU A 122 -14.73 -12.59 -0.69
CA LEU A 122 -15.23 -13.32 0.47
C LEU A 122 -16.46 -14.19 0.15
N THR A 123 -17.37 -13.72 -0.71
CA THR A 123 -18.51 -14.53 -1.19
C THR A 123 -18.05 -15.63 -2.12
N ALA A 124 -17.10 -15.37 -3.02
CA ALA A 124 -16.49 -16.42 -3.83
C ALA A 124 -15.73 -17.45 -2.98
N ASP A 125 -15.01 -17.03 -1.92
CA ASP A 125 -14.37 -17.96 -0.97
C ASP A 125 -15.40 -18.72 -0.14
N LEU A 126 -16.45 -18.07 0.37
CA LEU A 126 -17.53 -18.76 1.10
C LEU A 126 -18.27 -19.74 0.19
N GLU A 127 -18.57 -19.37 -1.05
CA GLU A 127 -19.23 -20.22 -2.03
C GLU A 127 -18.31 -21.39 -2.43
N ALA A 128 -17.02 -21.13 -2.63
CA ALA A 128 -16.04 -22.19 -2.87
C ALA A 128 -15.99 -23.14 -1.67
N ARG A 129 -15.89 -22.63 -0.45
CA ARG A 129 -15.88 -23.43 0.79
C ARG A 129 -17.17 -24.22 0.99
N LEU A 130 -18.33 -23.63 0.67
CA LEU A 130 -19.63 -24.29 0.71
C LEU A 130 -19.70 -25.41 -0.35
N ARG A 131 -19.26 -25.14 -1.59
CA ARG A 131 -19.17 -26.15 -2.67
C ARG A 131 -18.22 -27.29 -2.30
N TRP A 132 -17.06 -27.01 -1.73
CA TRP A 132 -16.12 -28.01 -1.21
C TRP A 132 -16.73 -28.82 -0.05
N SER A 133 -17.45 -28.18 0.86
CA SER A 133 -18.15 -28.86 1.96
C SER A 133 -19.23 -29.81 1.43
N LEU A 134 -20.06 -29.35 0.50
CA LEU A 134 -21.10 -30.15 -0.16
C LEU A 134 -20.48 -31.31 -0.97
N ALA A 135 -19.39 -31.06 -1.72
CA ALA A 135 -18.69 -32.08 -2.48
C ALA A 135 -18.05 -33.16 -1.57
N ARG A 136 -17.40 -32.75 -0.46
CA ARG A 136 -16.88 -33.69 0.55
C ARG A 136 -18.01 -34.48 1.22
N GLY A 137 -19.12 -33.83 1.54
CA GLY A 137 -20.33 -34.48 2.06
C GLY A 137 -20.90 -35.52 1.08
N ALA A 138 -20.96 -35.20 -0.21
CA ALA A 138 -21.42 -36.11 -1.25
C ALA A 138 -20.49 -37.33 -1.44
N GLN A 139 -19.17 -37.13 -1.42
CA GLN A 139 -18.20 -38.22 -1.48
C GLN A 139 -18.28 -39.12 -0.24
N SER A 140 -18.43 -38.53 0.96
CA SER A 140 -18.60 -39.28 2.20
C SER A 140 -19.87 -40.13 2.16
N LYS A 141 -21.00 -39.57 1.71
CA LYS A 141 -22.26 -40.30 1.49
C LYS A 141 -22.12 -41.42 0.46
N LYS A 142 -21.38 -41.22 -0.65
CA LYS A 142 -21.11 -42.27 -1.65
C LYS A 142 -20.29 -43.43 -1.06
N ARG A 143 -19.28 -43.15 -0.23
CA ARG A 143 -18.47 -44.19 0.44
C ARG A 143 -19.30 -44.96 1.49
N LEU A 144 -20.13 -44.26 2.25
CA LEU A 144 -21.04 -44.86 3.23
C LEU A 144 -22.10 -45.75 2.58
N THR A 145 -22.75 -45.29 1.50
CA THR A 145 -23.73 -46.09 0.75
C THR A 145 -23.10 -47.31 0.09
N LYS A 146 -21.88 -47.18 -0.45
CA LYS A 146 -21.11 -48.31 -0.97
C LYS A 146 -20.84 -49.36 0.12
N ARG A 147 -20.31 -48.93 1.27
CA ARG A 147 -20.06 -49.82 2.43
C ARG A 147 -21.35 -50.47 2.95
N ALA A 148 -22.45 -49.73 3.03
CA ALA A 148 -23.75 -50.27 3.44
C ALA A 148 -24.26 -51.36 2.46
N GLY A 149 -24.04 -51.18 1.16
CA GLY A 149 -24.35 -52.20 0.15
C GLY A 149 -23.51 -53.46 0.28
N GLU A 150 -22.21 -53.32 0.55
CA GLU A 150 -21.31 -54.45 0.82
C GLU A 150 -21.73 -55.21 2.08
N ILE A 151 -22.08 -54.51 3.16
CA ILE A 151 -22.59 -55.12 4.39
C ILE A 151 -23.89 -55.90 4.12
N LYS A 152 -24.82 -55.35 3.33
CA LYS A 152 -26.07 -56.06 2.97
C LYS A 152 -25.78 -57.35 2.21
N ARG A 153 -24.86 -57.33 1.23
CA ARG A 153 -24.45 -58.53 0.48
C ARG A 153 -23.80 -59.56 1.39
N LEU A 154 -22.85 -59.14 2.24
CA LEU A 154 -22.20 -60.03 3.21
C LEU A 154 -23.21 -60.66 4.19
N LYS A 155 -24.25 -59.92 4.57
CA LYS A 155 -25.32 -60.44 5.44
C LYS A 155 -26.11 -61.56 4.75
N GLU A 156 -26.46 -61.39 3.48
CA GLU A 156 -27.15 -62.44 2.71
C GLU A 156 -26.24 -63.64 2.43
N ASP A 157 -24.96 -63.43 2.13
CA ASP A 157 -24.00 -64.52 1.95
C ASP A 157 -23.81 -65.32 3.24
N CYS A 158 -23.72 -64.64 4.40
CA CYS A 158 -23.67 -65.29 5.70
C CYS A 158 -24.94 -66.13 5.95
N LYS A 159 -26.12 -65.59 5.61
CA LYS A 159 -27.40 -66.29 5.72
C LYS A 159 -27.45 -67.54 4.83
N ARG A 160 -26.98 -67.45 3.58
CA ARG A 160 -26.90 -68.59 2.65
C ARG A 160 -25.95 -69.67 3.14
N ARG A 161 -24.75 -69.30 3.58
CA ARG A 161 -23.75 -70.26 4.11
C ARG A 161 -24.26 -70.97 5.35
N ARG A 162 -24.91 -70.25 6.27
CA ARG A 162 -25.55 -70.86 7.45
C ARG A 162 -26.58 -71.92 7.06
N LYS A 163 -27.40 -71.66 6.04
CA LYS A 163 -28.41 -72.62 5.55
C LYS A 163 -27.74 -73.86 4.93
N LEU A 164 -26.71 -73.67 4.10
CA LEU A 164 -25.95 -74.78 3.51
C LEU A 164 -25.28 -75.66 4.57
N ILE A 165 -24.64 -75.06 5.58
CA ILE A 165 -24.03 -75.80 6.69
C ILE A 165 -25.08 -76.58 7.47
N SER A 166 -26.24 -75.97 7.76
CA SER A 166 -27.35 -76.66 8.43
C SER A 166 -27.86 -77.85 7.63
N THR A 167 -28.02 -77.72 6.31
CA THR A 167 -28.45 -78.82 5.44
C THR A 167 -27.37 -79.89 5.26
N GLN A 168 -26.07 -79.52 5.24
CA GLN A 168 -24.96 -80.47 5.18
C GLN A 168 -24.87 -81.28 6.49
N LEU A 169 -24.95 -80.64 7.65
CA LEU A 169 -25.00 -81.31 8.95
C LEU A 169 -26.19 -82.27 9.06
N GLN A 170 -27.37 -81.88 8.55
CA GLN A 170 -28.53 -82.78 8.50
C GLN A 170 -28.32 -84.00 7.57
N ARG A 171 -27.58 -83.83 6.47
CA ARG A 171 -27.21 -84.96 5.59
C ARG A 171 -26.15 -85.85 6.22
N ASP A 172 -25.16 -85.29 6.91
CA ASP A 172 -24.10 -86.06 7.57
C ASP A 172 -24.63 -86.86 8.77
N ILE A 173 -25.67 -86.36 9.47
CA ILE A 173 -26.39 -87.11 10.50
C ILE A 173 -27.21 -88.27 9.90
N LYS A 174 -27.80 -88.09 8.71
CA LYS A 174 -28.60 -89.13 8.03
C LYS A 174 -27.79 -90.10 7.19
N SER A 175 -26.51 -89.81 6.93
CA SER A 175 -25.62 -90.68 6.17
C SER A 175 -25.13 -91.84 7.05
N PRO A 176 -25.45 -93.11 6.71
CA PRO A 176 -24.97 -94.25 7.47
C PRO A 176 -23.44 -94.34 7.38
N LYS A 177 -22.77 -94.24 8.53
CA LYS A 177 -21.31 -94.41 8.63
C LYS A 177 -20.96 -95.84 8.22
N ARG A 178 -20.40 -96.01 7.02
CA ARG A 178 -19.86 -97.30 6.58
C ARG A 178 -18.55 -97.54 7.31
N CYS A 179 -18.57 -98.36 8.37
CA CYS A 179 -17.35 -98.85 9.00
C CYS A 179 -16.54 -99.62 7.97
N LYS A 180 -15.28 -99.24 7.77
CA LYS A 180 -14.31 -100.06 7.04
C LYS A 180 -13.80 -101.13 8.00
N SER A 181 -13.87 -102.39 7.55
CA SER A 181 -13.41 -103.58 8.23
C SER A 181 -11.89 -103.67 8.26
#